data_AF-A0A957HAR2-F1
#
_entry.id   AF-A0A957HAR2-F1
#
_cell.length_a   1.000
_cell.length_b   1.000
_cell.length_c   1.000
_cell.angle_alpha   90.00
_cell.angle_beta   90.00
_cell.angle_gamma   90.00
#
_symmetry.space_group_name_H-M   'P 1'
#
loop_
_entity.id
_entity.type
_entity.pdbx_description
1 polymer ?
#
loop_
_entity_poly.entity_id
_entity_poly.type
_entity_poly.pdbx_seq_one_letter_code
_entity_poly.pdbx_strand_id
1 'polypeptide(L)' 'MRFLADENFNGKLLAGLRAALPDLDVVRVQDTDKVASSDPELLAWAAEQGL' A
#
# COMPACT_ATOMS: atom_id res chain seq x y z
N MET A 1 1.95 -12.89 0.96
CA MET A 1 0.87 -11.97 1.39
C MET A 1 1.34 -10.58 1.04
N ARG A 2 0.54 -9.83 0.31
CA ARG A 2 0.90 -8.52 -0.24
C ARG A 2 0.08 -7.45 0.47
N PHE A 3 0.69 -6.32 0.80
CA PHE A 3 0.03 -5.25 1.54
C PHE A 3 -0.15 -4.02 0.68
N LEU A 4 -1.21 -3.26 0.96
CA LEU A 4 -1.41 -1.92 0.45
C LEU A 4 -1.04 -0.89 1.52
N ALA A 5 -0.15 0.05 1.18
CA ALA A 5 0.13 1.23 1.98
C ALA A 5 -0.65 2.42 1.43
N ASP A 6 -1.57 2.92 2.24
CA ASP A 6 -2.38 4.10 1.95
C ASP A 6 -1.54 5.39 1.83
N GLU A 7 -2.09 6.42 1.20
CA GLU A 7 -1.44 7.71 0.95
C GLU A 7 -0.95 8.40 2.24
N ASN A 8 -1.66 8.19 3.33
CA ASN A 8 -1.37 8.77 4.64
C ASN A 8 -0.41 7.92 5.48
N PHE A 9 0.09 6.80 4.96
CA PHE A 9 1.02 5.94 5.68
C PHE A 9 2.41 6.58 5.80
N ASN A 10 3.02 6.49 6.98
CA ASN A 10 4.32 7.11 7.23
C ASN A 10 5.44 6.43 6.43
N GLY A 11 6.00 7.14 5.46
CA GLY A 11 7.08 6.64 4.61
C GLY A 11 8.35 6.21 5.35
N LYS A 12 8.67 6.78 6.52
CA LYS A 12 9.82 6.35 7.34
C LYS A 12 9.57 4.98 7.98
N LEU A 13 8.33 4.71 8.39
CA LEU A 13 7.95 3.39 8.89
C LEU A 13 8.01 2.36 7.76
N LEU A 14 7.49 2.69 6.58
CA LEU A 14 7.58 1.79 5.42
C LEU A 14 9.04 1.49 5.04
N ALA A 15 9.91 2.50 5.04
CA ALA A 15 11.33 2.32 4.78
C ALA A 15 12.00 1.41 5.83
N GLY A 16 11.69 1.62 7.12
CA GLY A 16 12.17 0.76 8.20
C GLY A 16 11.68 -0.68 8.08
N LEU A 17 10.42 -0.88 7.74
CA LEU A 17 9.84 -2.21 7.51
C LEU A 17 10.52 -2.93 6.35
N ARG A 18 10.75 -2.26 5.22
CA ARG A 18 11.47 -2.84 4.07
C ARG A 18 12.93 -3.17 4.41
N ALA A 19 13.58 -2.37 5.25
CA ALA A 19 14.94 -2.66 5.69
C ALA A 19 15.00 -3.89 6.61
N ALA A 20 14.01 -4.05 7.51
CA ALA A 20 13.94 -5.18 8.43
C ALA A 20 13.41 -6.46 7.77
N LEU A 21 12.54 -6.33 6.77
CA LEU A 21 11.87 -7.42 6.05
C LEU A 21 12.07 -7.22 4.54
N PRO A 22 13.20 -7.65 3.97
CA PRO A 22 13.51 -7.43 2.56
C PRO A 22 12.50 -8.04 1.59
N ASP A 23 11.84 -9.14 2.00
CA ASP A 23 10.84 -9.85 1.22
C ASP A 23 9.40 -9.31 1.43
N LEU A 24 9.24 -8.20 2.17
CA LEU A 24 7.94 -7.59 2.39
C LEU A 24 7.41 -6.97 1.09
N ASP A 25 6.37 -7.59 0.54
CA ASP A 25 5.67 -7.11 -0.66
C ASP A 25 4.61 -6.06 -0.30
N VAL A 26 4.87 -4.80 -0.65
CA VAL A 26 3.99 -3.66 -0.40
C VAL A 26 3.81 -2.83 -1.68
N VAL A 27 2.56 -2.61 -2.05
CA VAL A 27 2.14 -1.60 -3.03
C VAL A 27 1.83 -0.31 -2.30
N ARG A 28 2.33 0.83 -2.79
CA ARG A 28 1.90 2.14 -2.29
C ARG A 28 0.81 2.67 -3.20
N VAL A 29 -0.25 3.24 -2.63
CA VAL A 29 -1.30 3.92 -3.40
C VAL A 29 -0.73 5.04 -4.27
N GLN A 30 0.30 5.73 -3.77
CA GLN A 30 1.02 6.78 -4.48
C GLN A 30 1.69 6.33 -5.80
N ASP A 31 1.90 5.02 -5.98
CA ASP A 31 2.51 4.43 -7.16
C ASP A 31 1.47 3.84 -8.12
N THR A 32 0.16 4.04 -7.87
CA THR A 32 -0.94 3.56 -8.71
C THR A 32 -1.79 4.71 -9.23
N ASP A 33 -2.82 4.39 -10.00
CA ASP A 33 -3.84 5.33 -10.46
C ASP A 33 -4.95 5.60 -9.40
N LYS A 34 -4.79 5.07 -8.19
CA LYS A 34 -5.76 5.18 -7.08
C LYS A 34 -5.42 6.26 -6.05
N VAL A 35 -4.52 7.18 -6.39
CA VAL A 35 -4.21 8.33 -5.54
C VAL A 35 -5.46 9.19 -5.32
N ALA A 36 -5.72 9.58 -4.08
CA ALA A 36 -6.90 10.35 -3.67
C ALA A 36 -8.25 9.67 -3.94
N SER A 37 -8.28 8.36 -4.24
CA SER A 37 -9.52 7.57 -4.25
C SER A 37 -10.11 7.52 -2.84
N SER A 38 -11.44 7.48 -2.75
CA SER A 38 -12.12 7.29 -1.46
C SER A 38 -11.81 5.91 -0.87
N ASP A 39 -11.82 5.78 0.47
CA ASP A 39 -11.56 4.50 1.14
C ASP A 39 -12.39 3.33 0.57
N PRO A 40 -13.71 3.46 0.31
CA PRO A 40 -14.47 2.34 -0.26
C PRO A 40 -13.99 1.92 -1.65
N GLU A 41 -13.62 2.88 -2.50
CA GLU A 41 -13.10 2.61 -3.84
C GLU A 41 -11.72 1.93 -3.74
N LEU A 42 -10.86 2.45 -2.88
CA LEU A 42 -9.51 1.93 -2.68
C LEU A 42 -9.52 0.50 -2.12
N LEU A 43 -10.39 0.23 -1.13
CA LEU A 43 -10.53 -1.10 -0.54
C LEU A 43 -11.14 -2.11 -1.51
N ALA A 44 -12.12 -1.71 -2.33
CA ALA A 44 -12.68 -2.56 -3.37
C ALA A 44 -11.60 -2.94 -4.39
N TRP A 45 -10.83 -1.96 -4.86
CA TRP A 45 -9.70 -2.19 -5.75
C TRP A 45 -8.64 -3.10 -5.12
N ALA A 46 -8.29 -2.88 -3.85
CA ALA A 46 -7.33 -3.73 -3.13
C ALA A 46 -7.77 -5.20 -3.14
N ALA A 47 -9.04 -5.46 -2.82
CA ALA A 47 -9.61 -6.80 -2.84
C ALA A 47 -9.55 -7.45 -4.25
N GLU A 48 -9.80 -6.69 -5.31
CA GLU A 48 -9.67 -7.16 -6.70
C GLU A 48 -8.22 -7.50 -7.08
N GLN A 49 -7.24 -6.79 -6.53
CA GLN A 49 -5.80 -7.03 -6.76
C GLN A 49 -5.20 -8.12 -5.86
N GLY A 50 -5.99 -8.67 -4.92
CA GLY A 50 -5.49 -9.63 -3.93
C GLY A 50 -4.56 -9.01 -2.87
N LEU A 51 -4.83 -7.73 -2.54
CA LEU A 51 -4.18 -6.96 -1.47
C LEU A 51 -5.00 -6.96 -0.18
#